data_AF-L8M3Z7-F1
#
_entry.id   AF-L8M3Z7-F1
#
_cell.length_a   1.000
_cell.length_b   1.000
_cell.length_c   1.000
_cell.angle_alpha   90.00
_cell.angle_beta   90.00
_cell.angle_gamma   90.00
#
_symmetry.space_group_name_H-M   'P 1'
#
loop_
_entity.id
_entity.type
_entity.pdbx_description
1 polymer ?
#
loop_
_entity_poly.entity_id
_entity_poly.type
_entity_poly.pdbx_seq_one_letter_code
_entity_poly.pdbx_strand_id
1 'polypeptide(L)'
;MKETRDYVRLEAKSRALAFDYALGISILGLIPIDGLLTAKLLIAISLLIKMLWDIGVKWKFAKGQDILAIAGYVFGFIGALAIAFMAWLTLLAIGLFIPYVSSLKVAAALFTLTWVLGQNTNQFYASGHKKINKEASK
;
A
#
# COMPACT_ATOMS: atom_id res chain seq x y z
N MET A 1 9.87 -21.00 18.89
CA MET A 1 9.26 -21.60 17.66
C MET A 1 7.77 -21.28 17.47
N LYS A 2 6.96 -21.06 18.52
CA LYS A 2 5.57 -20.55 18.37
C LYS A 2 5.53 -19.09 17.89
N GLU A 3 6.31 -18.23 18.54
CA GLU A 3 6.35 -16.79 18.27
C GLU A 3 6.72 -16.43 16.82
N THR A 4 7.66 -17.15 16.21
CA THR A 4 8.06 -16.96 14.81
C THR A 4 6.93 -17.29 13.83
N ARG A 5 6.08 -18.28 14.15
CA ARG A 5 4.92 -18.62 13.32
C ARG A 5 3.80 -17.60 13.42
N ASP A 6 3.62 -17.00 14.60
CA ASP A 6 2.59 -15.98 14.81
C ASP A 6 2.96 -14.67 14.09
N TYR A 7 4.25 -14.31 14.07
CA TYR A 7 4.76 -13.18 13.28
C TYR A 7 4.49 -13.34 11.78
N VAL A 8 4.90 -14.48 11.20
CA VAL A 8 4.70 -14.75 9.76
C VAL A 8 3.22 -14.74 9.38
N ARG A 9 2.35 -15.26 10.25
CA ARG A 9 0.89 -15.19 10.07
C ARG A 9 0.36 -13.77 10.12
N LEU A 10 0.87 -12.94 11.03
CA LEU A 10 0.47 -11.53 11.12
C LEU A 10 0.88 -10.77 9.85
N GLU A 11 2.11 -10.98 9.39
CA GLU A 11 2.63 -10.38 8.15
C GLU A 11 1.79 -10.77 6.93
N ALA A 12 1.47 -12.06 6.78
CA ALA A 12 0.62 -12.55 5.69
C ALA A 12 -0.79 -11.92 5.73
N LYS A 13 -1.39 -11.80 6.93
CA LYS A 13 -2.71 -11.17 7.12
C LYS A 13 -2.71 -9.68 6.81
N SER A 14 -1.60 -8.98 7.07
CA SER A 14 -1.47 -7.55 6.75
C SER A 14 -1.25 -7.34 5.26
N ARG A 15 -0.47 -8.20 4.60
CA ARG A 15 -0.30 -8.20 3.14
C ARG A 15 -1.61 -8.50 2.40
N ALA A 16 -2.38 -9.49 2.87
CA ALA A 16 -3.71 -9.79 2.31
C ALA A 16 -4.66 -8.59 2.45
N LEU A 17 -4.66 -7.92 3.61
CA LEU A 17 -5.48 -6.73 3.80
C LEU A 17 -5.07 -5.58 2.86
N ALA A 18 -3.77 -5.33 2.67
CA ALA A 18 -3.30 -4.37 1.68
C ALA A 18 -3.73 -4.72 0.25
N PHE A 19 -3.77 -6.02 -0.09
CA PHE A 19 -4.27 -6.50 -1.37
C PHE A 19 -5.76 -6.20 -1.56
N ASP A 20 -6.57 -6.49 -0.55
CA ASP A 20 -8.03 -6.27 -0.58
C ASP A 20 -8.35 -4.78 -0.77
N TYR A 21 -7.64 -3.89 -0.07
CA TYR A 21 -7.74 -2.45 -0.26
C TYR A 21 -7.27 -2.02 -1.66
N ALA A 22 -6.16 -2.57 -2.16
CA ALA A 22 -5.67 -2.27 -3.51
C ALA A 22 -6.69 -2.67 -4.59
N LEU A 23 -7.31 -3.84 -4.46
CA LEU A 23 -8.40 -4.26 -5.34
C LEU A 23 -9.61 -3.34 -5.26
N GLY A 24 -10.07 -2.99 -4.05
CA GLY A 24 -11.21 -2.10 -3.86
C GLY A 24 -11.00 -0.71 -4.50
N ILE A 25 -9.81 -0.13 -4.32
CA ILE A 25 -9.46 1.16 -4.93
C ILE A 25 -9.26 1.01 -6.45
N SER A 26 -8.71 -0.11 -6.92
CA SER A 26 -8.59 -0.39 -8.36
C SER A 26 -9.95 -0.45 -9.04
N ILE A 27 -10.93 -1.13 -8.42
CA ILE A 27 -12.31 -1.20 -8.94
C ILE A 27 -12.91 0.21 -9.02
N LEU A 28 -12.68 1.04 -8.01
CA LEU A 28 -13.13 2.44 -8.02
C LEU A 28 -12.48 3.25 -9.16
N GLY A 29 -11.23 2.94 -9.51
CA GLY A 29 -10.52 3.51 -10.66
C GLY A 29 -11.02 3.01 -12.02
N LEU A 30 -11.70 1.85 -12.08
CA LEU A 30 -12.25 1.31 -13.33
C LEU A 30 -13.56 1.98 -13.74
N ILE A 31 -14.31 2.55 -12.79
CA ILE A 31 -15.61 3.16 -13.09
C ILE A 31 -15.36 4.47 -13.86
N PRO A 32 -15.73 4.60 -15.15
CA PRO A 32 -15.59 5.85 -15.89
C PRO A 32 -16.85 6.69 -15.64
N ILE A 33 -16.78 7.58 -14.64
CA ILE A 33 -17.83 8.58 -14.39
C ILE A 33 -17.15 9.93 -14.51
N ASP A 34 -17.49 10.62 -15.59
CA ASP A 34 -17.01 11.96 -15.89
C ASP A 34 -17.63 12.95 -14.88
N GLY A 35 -16.81 13.87 -14.36
CA GLY A 35 -17.22 14.85 -13.34
C GLY A 35 -17.08 14.42 -11.87
N LEU A 36 -16.84 13.13 -11.58
CA LEU A 36 -16.65 12.63 -10.20
C LEU A 36 -15.19 12.29 -9.85
N LEU A 37 -14.22 12.75 -10.64
CA LEU A 37 -12.81 12.42 -10.43
C LEU A 37 -12.30 12.87 -9.05
N THR A 38 -12.71 14.07 -8.59
CA THR A 38 -12.42 14.58 -7.25
C THR A 38 -13.01 13.71 -6.15
N ALA A 39 -14.29 13.31 -6.28
CA ALA A 39 -14.94 12.44 -5.31
C ALA A 39 -14.28 11.05 -5.25
N LYS A 40 -13.90 10.48 -6.39
CA LYS A 40 -13.16 9.22 -6.47
C LYS A 40 -11.80 9.30 -5.78
N LEU A 41 -11.04 10.37 -6.03
CA LEU A 41 -9.76 10.59 -5.38
C LEU A 41 -9.93 10.76 -3.87
N LEU A 42 -10.95 11.49 -3.41
CA LEU A 42 -11.24 11.62 -1.98
C LEU A 42 -11.55 10.26 -1.35
N ILE A 43 -12.40 9.45 -1.98
CA ILE A 43 -12.70 8.09 -1.50
C ILE A 43 -11.44 7.21 -1.50
N ALA A 44 -10.64 7.26 -2.56
CA ALA A 44 -9.38 6.52 -2.67
C ALA A 44 -8.39 6.94 -1.56
N ILE A 45 -8.24 8.25 -1.29
CA ILE A 45 -7.41 8.77 -0.21
C ILE A 45 -7.95 8.31 1.15
N SER A 46 -9.26 8.39 1.38
CA SER A 46 -9.88 7.90 2.62
C SER A 46 -9.62 6.40 2.83
N LEU A 47 -9.73 5.59 1.77
CA LEU A 47 -9.45 4.16 1.82
C LEU A 47 -7.96 3.87 2.04
N LEU A 48 -7.06 4.64 1.42
CA LEU A 48 -5.62 4.56 1.66
C LEU A 48 -5.30 4.84 3.12
N ILE A 49 -5.79 5.95 3.67
CA ILE A 49 -5.57 6.30 5.08
C ILE A 49 -6.14 5.20 6.00
N LYS A 50 -7.33 4.67 5.67
CA LYS A 50 -7.95 3.58 6.43
C LYS A 50 -7.10 2.29 6.36
N MET A 51 -6.55 1.93 5.21
CA MET A 51 -5.64 0.79 5.07
C MET A 51 -4.38 0.97 5.94
N LEU A 52 -3.76 2.15 5.90
CA LEU A 52 -2.59 2.46 6.73
C LEU A 52 -2.92 2.32 8.22
N TRP A 53 -4.09 2.82 8.63
CA TRP A 53 -4.58 2.70 10.00
C TRP A 53 -4.84 1.24 10.40
N ASP A 54 -5.55 0.47 9.58
CA ASP A 54 -5.87 -0.94 9.86
C ASP A 54 -4.60 -1.80 9.99
N ILE A 55 -3.60 -1.56 9.15
CA ILE A 55 -2.27 -2.19 9.28
C ILE A 55 -1.62 -1.76 10.60
N GLY A 56 -1.62 -0.46 10.92
CA GLY A 56 -1.08 0.05 12.18
C GLY A 56 -1.74 -0.60 13.42
N VAL A 57 -3.06 -0.72 13.44
CA VAL A 57 -3.83 -1.38 14.51
C VAL A 57 -3.44 -2.85 14.64
N LYS A 58 -3.28 -3.60 13.52
CA LYS A 58 -2.84 -5.00 13.54
C LYS A 58 -1.46 -5.17 14.18
N TRP A 59 -0.57 -4.22 13.94
CA TRP A 59 0.77 -4.20 14.54
C TRP A 59 0.82 -3.51 15.91
N LYS A 60 -0.33 -3.16 16.49
CA LYS A 60 -0.47 -2.39 17.75
C LYS A 60 0.37 -1.11 17.78
N PHE A 61 0.51 -0.48 16.61
CA PHE A 61 1.36 0.69 16.40
C PHE A 61 2.77 0.50 16.97
N ALA A 62 3.39 -0.67 16.77
CA ALA A 62 4.73 -1.00 17.29
C ALA A 62 5.71 0.19 17.15
N LYS A 63 6.10 0.79 18.28
CA LYS A 63 7.00 1.95 18.38
C LYS A 63 8.41 1.50 18.75
N GLY A 64 9.43 2.21 18.28
CA GLY A 64 10.85 1.87 18.51
C GLY A 64 11.72 1.89 17.26
N GLN A 65 11.15 2.29 16.13
CA GLN A 65 11.85 2.39 14.85
C GLN A 65 12.93 3.47 14.89
N ASP A 66 14.05 3.14 14.25
CA ASP A 66 15.18 4.06 14.08
C ASP A 66 14.82 5.17 13.08
N ILE A 67 15.54 6.30 13.14
CA ILE A 67 15.39 7.42 12.20
C ILE A 67 15.53 6.93 10.75
N LEU A 68 16.39 5.93 10.52
CA LEU A 68 16.58 5.30 9.21
C LEU A 68 15.31 4.59 8.70
N ALA A 69 14.53 3.97 9.58
CA ALA A 69 13.28 3.31 9.20
C ALA A 69 12.18 4.34 8.88
N ILE A 70 12.16 5.48 9.56
CA ILE A 70 11.25 6.60 9.25
C ILE A 70 11.62 7.20 7.89
N ALA A 71 12.90 7.46 7.66
CA ALA A 71 13.39 7.93 6.36
C ALA A 71 13.03 6.93 5.25
N GLY A 72 13.28 5.63 5.47
CA GLY A 72 12.91 4.56 4.54
C GLY A 72 11.41 4.52 4.25
N TYR A 73 10.56 4.79 5.23
CA TYR A 73 9.12 4.88 5.02
C TYR A 73 8.70 6.06 4.13
N VAL A 74 9.31 7.24 4.34
CA VAL A 74 9.07 8.43 3.52
C VAL A 74 9.57 8.21 2.08
N PHE A 75 10.78 7.68 1.91
CA PHE A 75 11.30 7.29 0.59
C PHE A 75 10.43 6.21 -0.05
N GLY A 76 9.90 5.28 0.73
CA GLY A 76 8.94 4.28 0.28
C GLY A 76 7.66 4.90 -0.26
N PHE A 77 7.16 5.98 0.35
CA PHE A 77 5.99 6.73 -0.16
C PHE A 77 6.28 7.38 -1.50
N ILE A 78 7.44 8.05 -1.64
CA ILE A 78 7.89 8.66 -2.90
C ILE A 78 8.09 7.58 -3.98
N GLY A 79 8.69 6.45 -3.62
CA GLY A 79 8.86 5.31 -4.49
C GLY A 79 7.53 4.71 -4.95
N ALA A 80 6.54 4.61 -4.05
CA ALA A 80 5.20 4.14 -4.40
C ALA A 80 4.53 5.04 -5.44
N LEU A 81 4.67 6.37 -5.31
CA LEU A 81 4.21 7.33 -6.32
C LEU A 81 4.93 7.16 -7.66
N ALA A 82 6.25 6.99 -7.64
CA ALA A 82 7.03 6.78 -8.86
C ALA A 82 6.61 5.48 -9.59
N ILE A 83 6.44 4.37 -8.86
CA ILE A 83 6.02 3.09 -9.45
C ILE A 83 4.57 3.18 -9.97
N ALA A 84 3.67 3.84 -9.23
CA ALA A 84 2.30 4.07 -9.70
C ALA A 84 2.25 4.91 -10.98
N PHE A 85 3.09 5.94 -11.07
CA PHE A 85 3.26 6.75 -12.28
C PHE A 85 3.83 5.93 -13.45
N MET A 86 4.79 5.05 -13.19
CA MET A 86 5.32 4.13 -14.21
C MET A 86 4.26 3.13 -14.69
N ALA A 87 3.43 2.59 -13.79
CA ALA A 87 2.32 1.72 -14.16
C ALA A 87 1.30 2.46 -15.05
N TRP A 88 0.98 3.71 -14.71
CA TRP A 88 0.14 4.58 -15.51
C TRP A 88 0.72 4.84 -16.91
N LEU A 89 1.99 5.22 -16.99
CA LEU A 89 2.70 5.48 -18.26
C LEU A 89 2.73 4.23 -19.15
N THR A 90 2.99 3.06 -18.54
CA THR A 90 3.05 1.79 -19.27
C THR A 90 1.70 1.47 -19.92
N LEU A 91 0.60 1.60 -19.16
CA LEU A 91 -0.74 1.36 -19.72
C LEU A 91 -1.19 2.45 -20.69
N LEU A 92 -0.71 3.69 -20.53
CA LEU A 92 -0.92 4.74 -21.52
C LEU A 92 -0.23 4.39 -22.85
N ALA A 93 1.02 3.96 -22.81
CA ALA A 93 1.77 3.55 -24.00
C ALA A 93 1.12 2.33 -24.69
N ILE A 94 0.70 1.32 -23.92
CA ILE A 94 -0.04 0.16 -24.47
C ILE A 94 -1.40 0.61 -25.03
N GLY A 95 -2.06 1.56 -24.37
CA GLY A 95 -3.33 2.14 -24.78
C GLY A 95 -3.31 2.83 -26.14
N LEU A 96 -2.12 3.23 -26.64
CA LEU A 96 -1.96 3.74 -28.01
C LEU A 96 -2.18 2.65 -29.07
N PHE A 97 -1.88 1.40 -28.73
CA PHE A 97 -2.02 0.25 -29.63
C PHE A 97 -3.31 -0.55 -29.37
N ILE A 98 -3.79 -0.55 -28.11
CA ILE A 98 -4.99 -1.29 -27.69
C ILE A 98 -5.96 -0.32 -26.98
N PRO A 99 -7.00 0.19 -27.68
CA PRO A 99 -7.84 1.27 -27.16
C PRO A 99 -8.50 0.98 -25.81
N TYR A 100 -8.87 -0.28 -25.58
CA TYR A 100 -9.54 -0.71 -24.34
C TYR A 100 -8.63 -0.70 -23.11
N VAL A 101 -7.31 -0.71 -23.27
CA VAL A 101 -6.36 -0.72 -22.14
C VAL A 101 -6.19 0.66 -21.51
N SER A 102 -6.48 1.73 -22.27
CA SER A 102 -6.35 3.11 -21.80
C SER A 102 -7.30 3.44 -20.64
N SER A 103 -8.43 2.74 -20.49
CA SER A 103 -9.34 2.89 -19.34
C SER A 103 -8.78 2.30 -18.05
N LEU A 104 -7.85 1.34 -18.14
CA LEU A 104 -7.26 0.66 -16.99
C LEU A 104 -6.12 1.46 -16.34
N LYS A 105 -5.58 2.48 -17.02
CA LYS A 105 -4.40 3.24 -16.56
C LYS A 105 -4.56 3.81 -15.15
N VAL A 106 -5.74 4.35 -14.83
CA VAL A 106 -6.04 4.94 -13.51
C VAL A 106 -6.19 3.84 -12.47
N ALA A 107 -6.92 2.77 -12.80
CA ALA A 107 -7.11 1.63 -11.93
C ALA A 107 -5.77 0.98 -11.54
N ALA A 108 -4.90 0.72 -12.50
CA ALA A 108 -3.60 0.11 -12.24
C ALA A 108 -2.65 1.04 -11.46
N ALA A 109 -2.67 2.34 -11.74
CA ALA A 109 -1.90 3.31 -10.98
C ALA A 109 -2.32 3.33 -9.51
N LEU A 110 -3.63 3.41 -9.26
CA LEU A 110 -4.18 3.39 -7.90
C LEU A 110 -3.96 2.06 -7.19
N PHE A 111 -4.12 0.94 -7.90
CA PHE A 111 -3.79 -0.40 -7.39
C PHE A 111 -2.34 -0.45 -6.94
N THR A 112 -1.43 -0.05 -7.83
CA THR A 112 0.02 -0.10 -7.60
C THR A 112 0.41 0.79 -6.44
N LEU A 113 -0.11 2.02 -6.39
CA LEU A 113 0.12 2.95 -5.29
C LEU A 113 -0.33 2.34 -3.96
N THR A 114 -1.56 1.84 -3.89
CA THR A 114 -2.14 1.24 -2.69
C THR A 114 -1.36 0.02 -2.24
N TRP A 115 -1.04 -0.86 -3.18
CA TRP A 115 -0.30 -2.08 -2.91
C TRP A 115 1.10 -1.79 -2.36
N VAL A 116 1.88 -0.95 -3.03
CA VAL A 116 3.24 -0.61 -2.62
C VAL A 116 3.24 0.12 -1.28
N LEU A 117 2.31 1.05 -1.06
CA LEU A 117 2.14 1.70 0.24
C LEU A 117 1.82 0.69 1.34
N GLY A 118 0.87 -0.21 1.12
CA GLY A 118 0.53 -1.25 2.09
C GLY A 118 1.69 -2.16 2.43
N GLN A 119 2.52 -2.54 1.43
CA GLN A 119 3.75 -3.30 1.68
C GLN A 119 4.76 -2.51 2.51
N ASN A 120 5.00 -1.24 2.16
CA ASN A 120 5.94 -0.37 2.87
C ASN A 120 5.52 -0.13 4.32
N THR A 121 4.22 0.11 4.57
CA THR A 121 3.66 0.27 5.92
C THR A 121 3.76 -1.01 6.73
N ASN A 122 3.47 -2.15 6.10
CA ASN A 122 3.63 -3.44 6.75
C ASN A 122 5.10 -3.69 7.14
N GLN A 123 6.05 -3.47 6.23
CA GLN A 123 7.49 -3.61 6.50
C GLN A 123 7.98 -2.65 7.58
N PHE A 124 7.50 -1.41 7.55
CA PHE A 124 7.79 -0.41 8.57
C PHE A 124 7.42 -0.98 9.95
N TYR A 125 6.15 -1.31 10.20
CA TYR A 125 5.74 -1.84 11.50
C TYR A 125 6.40 -3.19 11.86
N ALA A 126 6.59 -4.06 10.88
CA ALA A 126 7.23 -5.36 11.05
C ALA A 126 8.69 -5.23 11.53
N SER A 127 9.43 -4.21 11.07
CA SER A 127 10.78 -3.87 11.55
C SER A 127 10.79 -3.31 12.97
N GLY A 128 9.80 -2.48 13.32
CA GLY A 128 9.63 -1.96 14.68
C GLY A 128 9.37 -3.09 15.69
N HIS A 129 8.47 -4.00 15.35
CA HIS A 129 8.12 -5.14 16.21
C HIS A 129 9.30 -6.08 16.46
N LYS A 130 10.13 -6.36 15.43
CA LYS A 130 11.34 -7.17 15.57
C LYS A 130 12.36 -6.56 16.54
N LYS A 131 12.49 -5.23 16.56
CA LYS A 131 13.44 -4.54 17.44
C LYS A 131 12.99 -4.59 18.91
N ILE A 132 11.69 -4.39 19.18
CA ILE A 132 11.12 -4.50 20.54
C ILE A 132 11.38 -5.89 21.13
N ASN A 133 11.10 -6.97 20.38
CA ASN A 133 11.33 -8.33 20.90
C ASN A 133 12.81 -8.63 21.14
N LYS A 134 13.71 -8.04 20.34
CA LYS A 134 15.16 -8.19 20.55
C LYS A 134 15.63 -7.49 21.82
N GLU A 135 15.09 -6.32 22.13
CA GLU A 135 15.38 -5.57 23.36
C GLU A 135 14.80 -6.27 24.60
N ALA A 136 13.60 -6.86 24.51
CA ALA A 136 12.99 -7.61 25.61
C ALA A 136 13.68 -8.96 25.93
N SER A 137 14.55 -9.45 25.04
CA SER A 137 15.31 -10.70 25.22
C SER A 137 16.71 -10.52 25.79
N LYS A 138 17.14 -9.28 26.01
CA LYS A 138 18.41 -8.92 26.66
C LYS A 138 18.19 -8.65 28.14
#